data_AF-A0A022W3E1-F1
#
_entry.id   AF-A0A022W3E1-F1
#
_cell.length_a   1.000
_cell.length_b   1.000
_cell.length_c   1.000
_cell.angle_alpha   90.00
_cell.angle_beta   90.00
_cell.angle_gamma   90.00
#
_symmetry.space_group_name_H-M   'P 1'
#
loop_
_entity.id
_entity.type
_entity.pdbx_description
1 polymer ?
#
loop_
_entity_poly.entity_id
_entity_poly.type
_entity_poly.pdbx_seq_one_letter_code
_entity_poly.pdbx_strand_id
1 'polypeptide(L)'
;MMSLGEMATWLPLPGAIPQFCARYVDASVGFAVGWNLWYQCSITLCVEISAAAVIIQYWPGAQDINVAAWIGLVIAIIVFLNVWAVSVYGEAEFIFASIKIITIVGLLLLALIIDLGGSPTGDRIGFRYWKNPGAMNQYFGTGDKGRFLGFFSTLVNAAFSFGGVEAVACAAGEAENPRKNIPKAVKRVFWRILFFYVLGALFLGMLVPYNDKNLLTAQKNNEPGAAASPWVIAIRRASIPVLPSIINAVILTSATSSGNAFLYTGSRYLYGLAQNRQAPRFLLHCTKKGVPIYAV
;
A
#
# COMPACT_ATOMS: atom_id res chain seq x y z
N MET A 1 2.94 -15.99 4.20
CA MET A 1 4.22 -15.50 3.64
C MET A 1 5.38 -16.49 3.75
N MET A 2 5.70 -17.05 4.93
CA MET A 2 6.85 -17.98 5.05
C MET A 2 6.73 -19.22 4.16
N SER A 3 5.58 -19.92 4.21
CA SER A 3 5.32 -21.10 3.36
C SER A 3 5.39 -20.76 1.86
N LEU A 4 4.79 -19.63 1.46
CA LEU A 4 4.85 -19.17 0.07
C LEU A 4 6.28 -18.82 -0.36
N GLY A 5 7.08 -18.27 0.55
CA GLY A 5 8.49 -17.98 0.34
C GLY A 5 9.32 -19.24 0.09
N GLU A 6 9.08 -20.33 0.83
CA GLU A 6 9.73 -21.62 0.61
C GLU A 6 9.38 -22.20 -0.77
N MET A 7 8.09 -22.19 -1.13
CA MET A 7 7.62 -22.66 -2.43
C MET A 7 8.22 -21.85 -3.59
N ALA A 8 8.22 -20.52 -3.48
CA ALA A 8 8.79 -19.60 -4.47
C ALA A 8 10.32 -19.70 -4.59
N THR A 9 11.00 -20.07 -3.50
CA THR A 9 12.45 -20.32 -3.50
C THR A 9 12.77 -21.64 -4.18
N TRP A 10 11.97 -22.68 -3.93
CA TRP A 10 12.15 -24.00 -4.52
C TRP A 10 11.87 -24.00 -6.04
N LEU A 11 10.73 -23.42 -6.44
CA LEU A 11 10.26 -23.39 -7.81
C LEU A 11 9.86 -21.95 -8.21
N PRO A 12 10.84 -21.10 -8.58
CA PRO A 12 10.56 -19.72 -8.98
C PRO A 12 9.84 -19.71 -10.33
N LEU A 13 8.59 -19.25 -10.34
CA LEU A 13 7.76 -19.11 -11.54
C LEU A 13 7.18 -17.68 -11.63
N PRO A 14 7.01 -17.11 -12.83
CA PRO A 14 6.28 -15.85 -12.98
C PRO A 14 4.80 -16.04 -12.65
N GLY A 15 4.23 -15.18 -11.80
CA GLY A 15 2.84 -15.32 -11.39
C GLY A 15 2.59 -16.61 -10.61
N ALA A 16 3.51 -16.97 -9.70
CA ALA A 16 3.61 -18.31 -9.12
C ALA A 16 2.38 -18.82 -8.35
N ILE A 17 1.59 -17.94 -7.73
CA ILE A 17 0.59 -18.36 -6.72
C ILE A 17 -0.53 -19.23 -7.31
N PRO A 18 -1.21 -18.83 -8.41
CA PRO A 18 -2.24 -19.67 -9.03
C PRO A 18 -1.66 -21.02 -9.51
N GLN A 19 -0.42 -21.01 -10.00
CA GLN A 19 0.29 -22.21 -10.45
C GLN A 19 0.65 -23.15 -9.30
N PHE A 20 1.06 -22.59 -8.15
CA PHE A 20 1.32 -23.37 -6.94
C PHE A 20 0.04 -24.01 -6.40
N CYS A 21 -1.06 -23.26 -6.34
CA CYS A 21 -2.36 -23.81 -5.95
C CYS A 21 -2.82 -24.91 -6.91
N ALA A 22 -2.70 -24.72 -8.22
CA ALA A 22 -3.04 -25.72 -9.22
C ALA A 22 -2.18 -26.99 -9.11
N ARG A 23 -0.88 -26.84 -8.77
CA ARG A 23 0.08 -27.94 -8.73
C ARG A 23 0.07 -28.74 -7.44
N TYR A 24 -0.07 -28.07 -6.30
CA TYR A 24 0.10 -28.69 -4.98
C TYR A 24 -1.22 -28.92 -4.23
N VAL A 25 -2.34 -28.36 -4.70
CA VAL A 25 -3.66 -28.54 -4.07
C VAL A 25 -4.63 -29.19 -5.05
N ASP A 26 -5.15 -28.41 -6.00
CA ASP A 26 -6.06 -28.87 -7.04
C ASP A 26 -6.20 -27.80 -8.14
N ALA A 27 -6.49 -28.22 -9.37
CA ALA A 27 -6.69 -27.31 -10.49
C ALA A 27 -7.84 -26.31 -10.24
N SER A 28 -8.95 -26.73 -9.63
CA SER A 28 -10.09 -25.86 -9.31
C SER A 28 -9.73 -24.78 -8.28
N VAL A 29 -8.90 -25.14 -7.29
CA VAL A 29 -8.37 -24.19 -6.30
C VAL A 29 -7.42 -23.20 -6.96
N GLY A 30 -6.56 -23.67 -7.88
CA GLY A 30 -5.71 -22.80 -8.69
C GLY A 30 -6.49 -21.76 -9.50
N PHE A 31 -7.60 -22.19 -10.12
CA PHE A 31 -8.52 -21.30 -10.84
C PHE A 31 -9.13 -20.26 -9.90
N ALA A 32 -9.73 -20.70 -8.79
CA ALA A 32 -10.42 -19.83 -7.84
C ALA A 32 -9.48 -18.81 -7.19
N VAL A 33 -8.30 -19.25 -6.75
CA VAL A 33 -7.29 -18.36 -6.14
C VAL A 33 -6.76 -17.38 -7.18
N GLY A 34 -6.46 -17.83 -8.40
CA GLY A 34 -5.92 -16.93 -9.41
C GLY A 34 -6.87 -15.82 -9.84
N TRP A 35 -8.16 -16.13 -10.05
CA TRP A 35 -9.14 -15.10 -10.36
C TRP A 35 -9.37 -14.15 -9.18
N ASN A 36 -9.42 -14.64 -7.95
CA ASN A 36 -9.54 -13.79 -6.76
C ASN A 36 -8.34 -12.84 -6.61
N LEU A 37 -7.11 -13.33 -6.81
CA LEU A 37 -5.90 -12.51 -6.74
C LEU A 37 -5.86 -11.47 -7.87
N TRP A 38 -6.27 -11.83 -9.09
CA TRP A 38 -6.40 -10.88 -10.18
C TRP A 38 -7.44 -9.80 -9.87
N TYR A 39 -8.63 -10.17 -9.40
CA TYR A 39 -9.67 -9.22 -8.99
C TYR A 39 -9.17 -8.28 -7.88
N GLN A 40 -8.47 -8.83 -6.88
CA GLN A 40 -7.85 -8.04 -5.81
C GLN A 40 -6.86 -7.01 -6.37
N CYS A 41 -5.95 -7.42 -7.27
CA CYS A 41 -5.01 -6.50 -7.92
C CYS A 41 -5.74 -5.39 -8.70
N SER A 42 -6.78 -5.75 -9.47
CA SER A 42 -7.55 -4.79 -10.28
C SER A 42 -8.30 -3.77 -9.42
N ILE A 43 -8.95 -4.21 -8.33
CA ILE A 43 -9.66 -3.32 -7.41
C ILE A 43 -8.67 -2.40 -6.69
N THR A 44 -7.56 -2.95 -6.17
CA THR A 44 -6.56 -2.14 -5.46
C THR A 44 -5.88 -1.14 -6.39
N LEU A 45 -5.63 -1.49 -7.65
CA LEU A 45 -5.14 -0.53 -8.66
C LEU A 45 -6.06 0.68 -8.78
N CYS A 46 -7.38 0.46 -8.88
CA CYS A 46 -8.36 1.55 -8.93
C CYS A 46 -8.32 2.42 -7.66
N VAL A 47 -8.21 1.78 -6.48
CA VAL A 47 -8.09 2.50 -5.19
C VAL A 47 -6.86 3.39 -5.16
N GLU A 48 -5.71 2.89 -5.60
CA GLU A 48 -4.45 3.65 -5.60
C GLU A 48 -4.48 4.83 -6.60
N ILE A 49 -5.08 4.64 -7.78
CA ILE A 49 -5.26 5.71 -8.77
C ILE A 49 -6.19 6.80 -8.21
N SER A 50 -7.32 6.41 -7.60
CA SER A 50 -8.23 7.36 -6.97
C SER A 50 -7.56 8.10 -5.81
N ALA A 51 -6.79 7.40 -4.97
CA ALA A 51 -6.04 8.02 -3.87
C ALA A 51 -5.01 9.04 -4.39
N ALA A 52 -4.23 8.69 -5.42
CA ALA A 52 -3.28 9.60 -6.06
C ALA A 52 -3.98 10.86 -6.61
N ALA A 53 -5.11 10.70 -7.29
CA ALA A 53 -5.88 11.81 -7.84
C ALA A 53 -6.36 12.78 -6.75
N VAL A 54 -6.84 12.28 -5.60
CA VAL A 54 -7.25 13.16 -4.51
C VAL A 54 -6.06 13.81 -3.79
N ILE A 55 -4.92 13.11 -3.69
CA ILE A 55 -3.70 13.71 -3.14
C ILE A 55 -3.24 14.90 -3.99
N ILE A 56 -3.36 14.83 -5.32
CA ILE A 56 -3.00 15.94 -6.21
C ILE A 56 -3.84 17.20 -5.91
N GLN A 57 -5.11 17.05 -5.52
CA GLN A 57 -5.96 18.18 -5.14
C GLN A 57 -5.56 18.85 -3.82
N TYR A 58 -4.57 18.32 -3.10
CA TYR A 58 -3.98 18.99 -1.94
C TYR A 58 -3.41 20.37 -2.29
N TRP A 59 -2.82 20.52 -3.48
CA TRP A 59 -2.18 21.76 -3.89
C TRP A 59 -3.21 22.70 -4.54
N PRO A 60 -3.24 24.00 -4.18
CA PRO A 60 -4.26 24.94 -4.66
C PRO A 60 -4.41 24.98 -6.18
N GLY A 61 -3.30 24.93 -6.93
CA GLY A 61 -3.32 24.96 -8.40
C GLY A 61 -3.93 23.73 -9.08
N ALA A 62 -4.29 22.68 -8.33
CA ALA A 62 -4.89 21.46 -8.84
C ALA A 62 -6.37 21.28 -8.47
N GLN A 63 -6.93 22.18 -7.65
CA GLN A 63 -8.30 22.06 -7.13
C GLN A 63 -9.37 22.35 -8.20
N ASP A 64 -9.09 23.29 -9.10
CA ASP A 64 -10.03 23.69 -10.16
C ASP A 64 -10.05 22.71 -11.34
N ILE A 65 -9.13 21.74 -11.36
CA ILE A 65 -9.02 20.73 -12.42
C ILE A 65 -9.89 19.52 -12.06
N ASN A 66 -10.69 19.06 -13.03
CA ASN A 66 -11.54 17.89 -12.87
C ASN A 66 -10.70 16.65 -12.49
N VAL A 67 -11.12 15.95 -11.43
CA VAL A 67 -10.48 14.72 -10.92
C VAL A 67 -10.26 13.67 -12.02
N ALA A 68 -11.16 13.59 -13.00
CA ALA A 68 -11.05 12.66 -14.12
C ALA A 68 -9.77 12.87 -14.95
N ALA A 69 -9.29 14.12 -15.07
CA ALA A 69 -8.03 14.41 -15.76
C ALA A 69 -6.83 13.83 -15.00
N TRP A 70 -6.83 13.93 -13.67
CA TRP A 70 -5.79 13.36 -12.81
C TRP A 70 -5.80 11.83 -12.86
N ILE A 71 -6.98 11.21 -12.81
CA ILE A 71 -7.14 9.77 -12.97
C ILE A 71 -6.58 9.32 -14.33
N GLY A 72 -6.97 9.98 -15.42
CA GLY A 72 -6.48 9.67 -16.77
C GLY A 72 -4.96 9.80 -16.89
N LEU A 73 -4.38 10.83 -16.30
CA LEU A 73 -2.92 11.03 -16.26
C LEU A 73 -2.21 9.88 -15.53
N VAL A 74 -2.68 9.51 -14.33
CA VAL A 74 -2.07 8.44 -13.54
C VAL A 74 -2.19 7.09 -14.26
N ILE A 75 -3.35 6.78 -14.86
CA ILE A 75 -3.53 5.58 -15.69
C ILE A 75 -2.54 5.56 -16.85
N ALA A 76 -2.42 6.67 -17.59
CA ALA A 76 -1.51 6.76 -18.72
C ALA A 76 -0.05 6.51 -18.30
N ILE A 77 0.37 7.08 -17.16
CA ILE A 77 1.72 6.85 -16.60
C ILE A 77 1.91 5.38 -16.22
N ILE A 78 0.98 4.78 -15.49
CA ILE A 78 1.09 3.39 -15.02
C ILE A 78 1.14 2.41 -16.21
N VAL A 79 0.28 2.59 -17.21
CA VAL A 79 0.26 1.77 -18.43
C VAL A 79 1.55 1.97 -19.23
N PHE A 80 2.01 3.22 -19.41
CA PHE A 80 3.26 3.53 -20.08
C PHE A 80 4.45 2.77 -19.45
N LEU A 81 4.53 2.80 -18.11
CA LEU A 81 5.59 2.12 -17.36
C LEU A 81 5.53 0.60 -17.51
N ASN A 82 4.33 0.00 -17.47
CA ASN A 82 4.15 -1.45 -17.57
C ASN A 82 4.32 -2.00 -19.00
N VAL A 83 4.09 -1.20 -20.04
CA VAL A 83 4.21 -1.64 -21.43
C VAL A 83 5.60 -1.38 -22.00
N TRP A 84 6.17 -0.20 -21.77
CA TRP A 84 7.39 0.23 -22.47
C TRP A 84 8.63 0.32 -21.58
N ALA A 85 8.47 0.63 -20.29
CA ALA A 85 9.58 0.89 -19.37
C ALA A 85 9.93 -0.30 -18.46
N VAL A 86 9.53 -1.53 -18.80
CA VAL A 86 9.74 -2.72 -17.95
C VAL A 86 11.21 -2.97 -17.59
N SER A 87 12.16 -2.60 -18.46
CA SER A 87 13.59 -2.70 -18.15
C SER A 87 14.06 -1.69 -17.11
N VAL A 88 13.40 -0.54 -17.00
CA VAL A 88 13.70 0.54 -16.04
C VAL A 88 12.84 0.41 -14.78
N TYR A 89 11.74 -0.34 -14.85
CA TYR A 89 10.80 -0.55 -13.76
C TYR A 89 11.50 -1.00 -12.46
N GLY A 90 12.43 -1.95 -12.55
CA GLY A 90 13.16 -2.45 -11.37
C GLY A 90 13.98 -1.37 -10.66
N GLU A 91 14.66 -0.51 -11.44
CA GLU A 91 15.44 0.60 -10.89
C GLU A 91 14.53 1.73 -10.35
N ALA A 92 13.47 2.07 -11.08
CA ALA A 92 12.51 3.08 -10.65
C ALA A 92 11.82 2.66 -9.33
N GLU A 93 11.38 1.41 -9.23
CA GLU A 93 10.79 0.86 -8.00
C GLU A 93 11.80 0.82 -6.84
N PHE A 94 13.08 0.56 -7.12
CA PHE A 94 14.13 0.65 -6.09
C PHE A 94 14.26 2.07 -5.53
N ILE A 95 14.23 3.09 -6.40
CA ILE A 95 14.26 4.51 -5.99
C ILE A 95 12.99 4.86 -5.19
N PHE A 96 11.81 4.53 -5.70
CA PHE A 96 10.55 4.80 -5.01
C PHE A 96 10.46 4.09 -3.65
N ALA A 97 10.90 2.83 -3.57
CA ALA A 97 10.97 2.10 -2.30
C ALA A 97 11.95 2.73 -1.31
N SER A 98 13.09 3.25 -1.79
CA SER A 98 14.07 3.94 -0.95
C SER A 98 13.49 5.23 -0.36
N ILE A 99 12.80 6.04 -1.17
CA ILE A 99 12.10 7.25 -0.72
C ILE A 99 11.07 6.88 0.37
N LYS A 100 10.23 5.86 0.15
CA LYS A 100 9.23 5.40 1.12
C LYS A 100 9.85 5.03 2.47
N ILE A 101 10.97 4.29 2.45
CA ILE A 101 11.66 3.86 3.67
C ILE A 101 12.27 5.06 4.40
N ILE A 102 12.93 5.97 3.70
CA ILE A 102 13.51 7.18 4.32
C ILE A 102 12.40 8.02 4.94
N THR A 103 11.27 8.19 4.24
CA THR A 103 10.14 8.97 4.73
C THR A 103 9.49 8.36 5.96
N ILE A 104 9.24 7.04 6.00
CA ILE A 104 8.63 6.44 7.20
C ILE A 104 9.57 6.49 8.40
N VAL A 105 10.87 6.27 8.22
CA VAL A 105 11.86 6.42 9.29
C VAL A 105 11.91 7.87 9.77
N GLY A 106 11.92 8.84 8.85
CA GLY A 106 11.86 10.26 9.15
C GLY A 106 10.59 10.67 9.91
N LEU A 107 9.43 10.14 9.51
CA LEU A 107 8.15 10.37 10.19
C LEU A 107 8.13 9.79 11.61
N LEU A 108 8.71 8.61 11.83
CA LEU A 108 8.82 8.02 13.17
C LEU A 108 9.73 8.85 14.08
N LEU A 109 10.88 9.31 13.57
CA LEU A 109 11.78 10.19 14.32
C LEU A 109 11.13 11.54 14.62
N LEU A 110 10.49 12.14 13.61
CA LEU A 110 9.74 13.39 13.77
C LEU A 110 8.65 13.23 14.83
N ALA A 111 7.91 12.12 14.78
CA ALA A 111 6.84 11.89 15.74
C ALA A 111 7.36 11.80 17.17
N LEU A 112 8.48 11.13 17.39
CA LEU A 112 9.15 11.09 18.69
C LEU A 112 9.59 12.49 19.13
N ILE A 113 10.15 13.30 18.22
CA ILE A 113 10.56 14.68 18.52
C ILE A 113 9.36 15.54 18.92
N ILE A 114 8.26 15.49 18.16
CA ILE A 114 7.03 16.23 18.47
C ILE A 114 6.46 15.76 19.82
N ASP A 115 6.41 14.43 20.05
CA ASP A 115 5.89 13.86 21.30
C ASP A 115 6.65 14.36 22.54
N LEU A 116 7.97 14.49 22.42
CA LEU A 116 8.86 14.98 23.47
C LEU A 116 8.87 16.51 23.62
N GLY A 117 8.12 17.25 22.80
CA GLY A 117 7.98 18.71 22.87
C GLY A 117 8.95 19.50 21.99
N GLY A 118 9.61 18.83 21.03
CA GLY A 118 10.53 19.47 20.06
C GLY A 118 9.83 20.18 18.89
N SER A 119 8.50 20.31 18.92
CA SER A 119 7.76 21.09 17.91
C SER A 119 7.88 22.60 18.17
N PRO A 120 7.64 23.45 17.15
CA PRO A 120 7.52 24.91 17.32
C PRO A 120 6.54 25.37 18.42
N THR A 121 5.57 24.53 18.78
CA THR A 121 4.63 24.81 19.87
C THR A 121 5.26 24.66 21.27
N GLY A 122 6.40 23.99 21.40
CA GLY A 122 7.07 23.68 22.67
C GLY A 122 6.30 22.74 23.60
N ASP A 123 5.15 22.23 23.15
CA ASP A 123 4.23 21.43 23.98
C ASP A 123 4.61 19.95 23.95
N ARG A 124 4.98 19.40 25.10
CA ARG A 124 5.23 17.97 25.26
C ARG A 124 3.92 17.20 25.37
N ILE A 125 3.63 16.37 24.37
CA ILE A 125 2.39 15.59 24.30
C ILE A 125 2.48 14.36 25.21
N GLY A 126 3.40 13.44 24.93
CA GLY A 126 3.47 12.13 25.58
C GLY A 126 2.16 11.33 25.41
N PHE A 127 1.80 10.55 26.42
CA PHE A 127 0.53 9.80 26.43
C PHE A 127 -0.71 10.64 26.77
N ARG A 128 -0.68 11.97 26.55
CA ARG A 128 -1.80 12.87 26.92
C ARG A 128 -3.10 12.44 26.26
N TYR A 129 -3.10 12.18 24.94
CA TYR A 129 -4.31 11.79 24.22
C TYR A 129 -4.80 10.38 24.54
N TRP A 130 -3.90 9.48 24.95
CA TRP A 130 -4.25 8.14 25.43
C TRP A 130 -4.95 8.17 26.78
N LYS A 131 -4.71 9.21 27.60
CA LYS A 131 -5.42 9.44 28.85
C LYS A 131 -6.73 10.20 28.62
N ASN A 132 -6.67 11.29 27.85
CA ASN A 132 -7.82 12.14 27.53
C ASN A 132 -7.72 12.62 26.06
N PRO A 133 -8.62 12.22 25.15
CA PRO A 133 -9.94 11.59 25.38
C PRO A 133 -9.91 10.08 25.67
N GLY A 134 -8.76 9.42 25.55
CA GLY A 134 -8.61 7.98 25.76
C GLY A 134 -7.94 7.29 24.57
N ALA A 135 -7.42 6.08 24.78
CA ALA A 135 -6.71 5.34 23.73
C ALA A 135 -7.63 4.72 22.65
N MET A 136 -8.91 4.49 22.97
CA MET A 136 -9.86 3.81 22.06
C MET A 136 -11.19 4.56 21.99
N ASN A 137 -11.65 4.78 20.75
CA ASN A 137 -12.99 5.29 20.49
C ASN A 137 -14.04 4.18 20.69
N GLN A 138 -15.29 4.57 20.94
CA GLN A 138 -16.44 3.66 21.01
C GLN A 138 -17.12 3.60 19.63
N TYR A 139 -17.48 2.39 19.19
CA TYR A 139 -18.16 2.15 17.92
C TYR A 139 -19.38 1.25 18.14
N PHE A 140 -20.55 1.64 17.62
CA PHE A 140 -21.83 0.92 17.79
C PHE A 140 -22.12 0.44 19.24
N GLY A 141 -22.15 1.38 20.18
CA GLY A 141 -22.47 1.13 21.58
C GLY A 141 -21.60 1.98 22.51
N THR A 142 -21.76 1.78 23.82
CA THR A 142 -21.00 2.48 24.85
C THR A 142 -20.16 1.53 25.70
N GLY A 143 -19.17 2.07 26.40
CA GLY A 143 -18.31 1.30 27.31
C GLY A 143 -17.43 0.28 26.59
N ASP A 144 -17.13 -0.83 27.26
CA ASP A 144 -16.18 -1.84 26.76
C ASP A 144 -16.68 -2.58 25.53
N LYS A 145 -18.00 -2.78 25.42
CA LYS A 145 -18.61 -3.34 24.20
C LYS A 145 -18.37 -2.42 23.01
N GLY A 146 -18.59 -1.11 23.16
CA GLY A 146 -18.34 -0.14 22.10
C GLY A 146 -16.86 -0.09 21.67
N ARG A 147 -15.94 -0.17 22.63
CA ARG A 147 -14.49 -0.21 22.35
C ARG A 147 -14.08 -1.50 21.62
N PHE A 148 -14.60 -2.65 22.05
CA PHE A 148 -14.33 -3.93 21.40
C PHE A 148 -14.82 -3.95 19.95
N LEU A 149 -16.03 -3.46 19.69
CA LEU A 149 -16.57 -3.34 18.34
C LEU A 149 -15.76 -2.35 17.49
N GLY A 150 -15.24 -1.28 18.09
CA GLY A 150 -14.34 -0.34 17.41
C GLY A 150 -12.99 -0.97 17.06
N PHE A 151 -12.42 -1.75 17.96
CA PHE A 151 -11.23 -2.54 17.65
C PHE A 151 -11.52 -3.53 16.51
N PHE A 152 -12.60 -4.29 16.61
CA PHE A 152 -12.94 -5.30 15.61
C PHE A 152 -13.19 -4.70 14.22
N SER A 153 -13.83 -3.53 14.13
CA SER A 153 -14.08 -2.86 12.83
C SER A 153 -12.78 -2.40 12.16
N THR A 154 -11.74 -2.08 12.92
CA THR A 154 -10.43 -1.69 12.35
C THR A 154 -9.65 -2.87 11.77
N LEU A 155 -9.94 -4.12 12.17
CA LEU A 155 -9.25 -5.31 11.67
C LEU A 155 -9.40 -5.50 10.15
N VAL A 156 -10.53 -5.09 9.57
CA VAL A 156 -10.77 -5.18 8.11
C VAL A 156 -9.82 -4.25 7.35
N ASN A 157 -9.72 -2.99 7.79
CA ASN A 157 -8.80 -2.00 7.19
C ASN A 157 -7.33 -2.36 7.45
N ALA A 158 -7.04 -2.94 8.63
CA ALA A 158 -5.71 -3.47 8.93
C ALA A 158 -5.36 -4.61 7.98
N ALA A 159 -6.24 -5.60 7.80
CA ALA A 159 -6.03 -6.71 6.87
C ALA A 159 -5.80 -6.24 5.42
N PHE A 160 -6.58 -5.25 4.96
CA PHE A 160 -6.35 -4.62 3.65
C PHE A 160 -4.93 -4.04 3.53
N SER A 161 -4.43 -3.38 4.58
CA SER A 161 -3.07 -2.79 4.59
C SER A 161 -1.94 -3.84 4.52
N PHE A 162 -2.22 -5.11 4.85
CA PHE A 162 -1.27 -6.21 4.68
C PHE A 162 -1.32 -6.85 3.29
N GLY A 163 -2.29 -6.48 2.44
CA GLY A 163 -2.40 -6.99 1.08
C GLY A 163 -1.18 -6.64 0.22
N GLY A 164 -0.84 -7.50 -0.74
CA GLY A 164 0.26 -7.27 -1.68
C GLY A 164 1.64 -7.73 -1.20
N VAL A 165 1.77 -8.24 0.03
CA VAL A 165 3.04 -8.84 0.50
C VAL A 165 3.45 -10.05 -0.35
N GLU A 166 2.46 -10.74 -0.92
CA GLU A 166 2.58 -11.87 -1.83
C GLU A 166 3.18 -11.51 -3.19
N ALA A 167 3.28 -10.22 -3.55
CA ALA A 167 3.91 -9.77 -4.78
C ALA A 167 5.38 -10.22 -4.89
N VAL A 168 6.07 -10.44 -3.75
CA VAL A 168 7.42 -11.03 -3.71
C VAL A 168 7.45 -12.43 -4.35
N ALA A 169 6.41 -13.23 -4.15
CA ALA A 169 6.30 -14.55 -4.76
C ALA A 169 5.92 -14.46 -6.24
N CYS A 170 5.10 -13.48 -6.63
CA CYS A 170 4.76 -13.23 -8.03
C CYS A 170 5.99 -12.85 -8.87
N ALA A 171 6.87 -12.01 -8.30
CA ALA A 171 8.12 -11.58 -8.93
C ALA A 171 9.24 -12.62 -8.86
N ALA A 172 9.04 -13.76 -8.19
CA ALA A 172 10.11 -14.74 -7.97
C ALA A 172 10.68 -15.32 -9.27
N GLY A 173 9.85 -15.50 -10.30
CA GLY A 173 10.29 -15.97 -11.61
C GLY A 173 11.11 -14.95 -12.40
N GLU A 174 11.02 -13.66 -12.07
CA GLU A 174 11.73 -12.57 -12.74
C GLU A 174 12.90 -12.04 -11.90
N ALA A 175 13.10 -12.54 -10.68
CA ALA A 175 14.15 -12.11 -9.77
C ALA A 175 15.52 -12.73 -10.12
N GLU A 176 16.59 -11.94 -10.02
CA GLU A 176 17.95 -12.46 -10.10
C GLU A 176 18.26 -13.35 -8.88
N ASN A 177 18.88 -14.52 -9.08
CA ASN A 177 19.25 -15.46 -8.02
C ASN A 177 18.11 -15.72 -7.00
N PRO A 178 16.93 -16.20 -7.45
CA PRO A 178 15.72 -16.23 -6.64
C PRO A 178 15.86 -17.10 -5.38
N ARG A 179 16.62 -18.20 -5.47
CA ARG A 179 16.92 -19.10 -4.35
C ARG A 179 17.61 -18.43 -3.16
N LYS A 180 18.35 -17.34 -3.41
CA LYS A 180 19.06 -16.57 -2.37
C LYS A 180 18.30 -15.30 -1.99
N ASN A 181 17.66 -14.65 -2.98
CA ASN A 181 17.07 -13.33 -2.80
C ASN A 181 15.64 -13.39 -2.27
N ILE A 182 14.82 -14.37 -2.66
CA ILE A 182 13.44 -14.52 -2.18
C ILE A 182 13.37 -14.81 -0.67
N PRO A 183 14.14 -15.76 -0.09
CA PRO A 183 14.13 -15.98 1.36
C PRO A 183 14.51 -14.73 2.17
N LYS A 184 15.48 -13.96 1.67
CA LYS A 184 15.91 -12.70 2.30
C LYS A 184 14.81 -11.65 2.26
N ALA A 185 14.15 -11.50 1.10
CA ALA A 185 13.05 -10.57 0.92
C ALA A 185 11.89 -10.90 1.87
N VAL A 186 11.45 -12.16 1.91
CA VAL A 186 10.33 -12.61 2.77
C VAL A 186 10.61 -12.34 4.25
N LYS A 187 11.82 -12.65 4.75
CA LYS A 187 12.20 -12.37 6.15
C LYS A 187 12.25 -10.88 6.47
N ARG A 188 12.71 -10.04 5.53
CA ARG A 188 12.79 -8.58 5.71
C ARG A 188 11.41 -7.94 5.72
N VAL A 189 10.48 -8.39 4.88
CA VAL A 189 9.11 -7.87 4.82
C VAL A 189 8.41 -8.02 6.17
N PHE A 190 8.56 -9.18 6.83
CA PHE A 190 7.97 -9.40 8.17
C PHE A 190 8.40 -8.34 9.19
N TRP A 191 9.72 -8.16 9.37
CA TRP A 191 10.25 -7.20 10.33
C TRP A 191 9.89 -5.75 9.96
N ARG A 192 9.92 -5.42 8.68
CA ARG A 192 9.57 -4.09 8.19
C ARG A 192 8.13 -3.73 8.53
N ILE A 193 7.19 -4.65 8.31
CA ILE A 193 5.78 -4.40 8.61
C ILE A 193 5.58 -4.31 10.12
N LEU A 194 6.14 -5.23 10.90
CA LEU A 194 6.02 -5.21 12.35
C LEU A 194 6.47 -3.87 12.94
N PHE A 195 7.68 -3.41 12.62
CA PHE A 195 8.21 -2.17 13.19
C PHE A 195 7.47 -0.94 12.68
N PHE A 196 7.33 -0.77 11.36
CA PHE A 196 6.75 0.46 10.82
C PHE A 196 5.26 0.60 11.10
N TYR A 197 4.49 -0.49 11.11
CA TYR A 197 3.05 -0.40 11.34
C TYR A 197 2.74 -0.24 12.83
N VAL A 198 3.39 -1.03 13.70
CA VAL A 198 3.14 -0.95 15.15
C VAL A 198 3.64 0.38 15.71
N LEU A 199 4.87 0.78 15.38
CA LEU A 199 5.40 2.07 15.84
C LEU A 199 4.65 3.23 15.20
N GLY A 200 4.31 3.14 13.91
CA GLY A 200 3.51 4.16 13.23
C GLY A 200 2.15 4.37 13.88
N ALA A 201 1.42 3.30 14.17
CA ALA A 201 0.13 3.35 14.85
C ALA A 201 0.26 3.90 16.28
N LEU A 202 1.29 3.47 17.02
CA LEU A 202 1.57 3.96 18.38
C LEU A 202 1.83 5.47 18.37
N PHE A 203 2.79 5.94 17.57
CA PHE A 203 3.15 7.34 17.49
C PHE A 203 2.00 8.21 17.00
N LEU A 204 1.27 7.80 15.96
CA LEU A 204 0.09 8.54 15.50
C LEU A 204 -0.98 8.63 16.57
N GLY A 205 -1.26 7.53 17.29
CA GLY A 205 -2.22 7.53 18.39
C GLY A 205 -1.80 8.44 19.55
N MET A 206 -0.50 8.64 19.76
CA MET A 206 0.00 9.58 20.77
C MET A 206 -0.10 11.04 20.32
N LEU A 207 0.08 11.33 19.03
CA LEU A 207 0.14 12.70 18.50
C LEU A 207 -1.23 13.27 18.09
N VAL A 208 -2.17 12.42 17.70
CA VAL A 208 -3.49 12.84 17.22
C VAL A 208 -4.56 12.20 18.08
N PRO A 209 -5.42 13.00 18.76
CA PRO A 209 -6.52 12.43 19.52
C PRO A 209 -7.56 11.82 18.58
N TYR A 210 -8.17 10.69 18.95
CA TYR A 210 -9.12 9.99 18.09
C TYR A 210 -10.37 10.81 17.74
N ASN A 211 -10.66 11.87 18.52
CA ASN A 211 -11.80 12.77 18.33
C ASN A 211 -11.42 14.06 17.58
N ASP A 212 -10.26 14.11 16.93
CA ASP A 212 -9.87 15.26 16.11
C ASP A 212 -10.90 15.50 15.00
N LYS A 213 -11.35 16.77 14.87
CA LYS A 213 -12.40 17.13 13.90
C LYS A 213 -11.98 16.86 12.47
N ASN A 214 -10.71 17.03 12.11
CA ASN A 214 -10.24 16.77 10.75
C ASN A 214 -10.26 15.26 10.45
N LEU A 215 -9.93 14.43 11.45
CA LEU A 215 -9.99 12.97 11.33
C LEU A 215 -11.44 12.48 11.19
N LEU A 216 -12.35 13.00 12.01
CA LEU A 216 -13.77 12.61 11.99
C LEU A 216 -14.50 13.13 10.74
N THR A 217 -14.17 14.32 10.25
CA THR A 217 -14.78 14.87 9.04
C THR A 217 -14.37 14.05 7.83
N ALA A 218 -13.09 13.67 7.73
CA ALA A 218 -12.62 12.77 6.70
C ALA A 218 -13.32 11.40 6.74
N GLN A 219 -13.46 10.81 7.94
CA GLN A 219 -14.15 9.54 8.11
C GLN A 219 -15.65 9.63 7.75
N LYS A 220 -16.33 10.71 8.14
CA LYS A 220 -17.77 10.91 7.88
C LYS A 220 -18.06 11.11 6.39
N ASN A 221 -17.21 11.85 5.69
CA ASN A 221 -17.40 12.17 4.29
C ASN A 221 -16.85 11.07 3.36
N ASN A 222 -16.26 10.00 3.91
CA ASN A 222 -15.47 9.01 3.17
C ASN A 222 -14.44 9.68 2.24
N GLU A 223 -13.90 10.83 2.64
CA GLU A 223 -12.97 11.60 1.82
C GLU A 223 -11.63 10.85 1.79
N PRO A 224 -11.26 10.24 0.65
CA PRO A 224 -9.88 9.79 0.48
C PRO A 224 -9.03 11.06 0.40
N GLY A 225 -7.89 11.18 1.07
CA GLY A 225 -7.07 12.37 0.79
C GLY A 225 -5.91 12.70 1.71
N ALA A 226 -4.97 13.42 1.10
CA ALA A 226 -3.80 14.05 1.69
C ALA A 226 -4.06 14.88 2.95
N ALA A 227 -5.19 15.60 3.02
CA ALA A 227 -5.55 16.45 4.15
C ALA A 227 -6.06 15.67 5.37
N ALA A 228 -6.52 14.43 5.16
CA ALA A 228 -7.05 13.53 6.19
C ALA A 228 -5.98 12.63 6.81
N SER A 229 -4.78 12.56 6.21
CA SER A 229 -3.71 11.69 6.70
C SER A 229 -3.35 12.05 8.15
N PRO A 230 -3.39 11.08 9.10
CA PRO A 230 -3.02 11.33 10.49
C PRO A 230 -1.60 11.90 10.64
N TRP A 231 -0.66 11.53 9.75
CA TRP A 231 0.68 12.12 9.71
C TRP A 231 0.63 13.60 9.38
N VAL A 232 -0.15 14.00 8.38
CA VAL A 232 -0.32 15.40 7.99
C VAL A 232 -1.03 16.20 9.08
N ILE A 233 -2.04 15.62 9.72
CA ILE A 233 -2.75 16.22 10.86
C ILE A 233 -1.78 16.46 12.02
N ALA A 234 -0.97 15.47 12.39
CA ALA A 234 0.03 15.61 13.46
C ALA A 234 1.02 16.75 13.18
N ILE A 235 1.54 16.82 11.96
CA ILE A 235 2.51 17.85 11.52
C ILE A 235 1.88 19.25 11.54
N ARG A 236 0.62 19.37 11.08
CA ARG A 236 -0.12 20.64 11.12
C ARG A 236 -0.40 21.09 12.55
N ARG A 237 -0.79 20.16 13.44
CA ARG A 237 -0.97 20.45 14.88
C ARG A 237 0.33 20.85 15.57
N ALA A 238 1.47 20.34 15.09
CA ALA A 238 2.79 20.75 15.53
C ALA A 238 3.27 22.10 14.93
N SER A 239 2.44 22.78 14.12
CA SER A 239 2.76 24.05 13.47
C SER A 239 4.00 24.03 12.57
N ILE A 240 4.23 22.91 11.86
CA ILE A 240 5.34 22.78 10.89
C ILE A 240 4.79 23.07 9.48
N PRO A 241 5.12 24.21 8.85
CA PRO A 241 4.39 24.70 7.67
C PRO A 241 4.70 23.96 6.37
N VAL A 242 5.97 23.62 6.10
CA VAL A 242 6.41 23.09 4.79
C VAL A 242 6.22 21.59 4.68
N LEU A 243 6.41 20.88 5.80
CA LEU A 243 6.49 19.43 5.84
C LEU A 243 5.20 18.71 5.37
N PRO A 244 3.97 19.20 5.61
CA PRO A 244 2.75 18.62 5.04
C PRO A 244 2.79 18.48 3.51
N SER A 245 3.33 19.48 2.80
CA SER A 245 3.44 19.46 1.35
C SER A 245 4.43 18.38 0.88
N ILE A 246 5.58 18.27 1.55
CA ILE A 246 6.61 17.26 1.25
C ILE A 246 6.05 15.85 1.46
N ILE A 247 5.38 15.63 2.60
CA ILE A 247 4.80 14.31 2.91
C ILE A 247 3.74 13.94 1.89
N ASN A 248 2.85 14.86 1.49
CA ASN A 248 1.87 14.56 0.45
C ASN A 248 2.50 14.28 -0.91
N ALA A 249 3.60 14.94 -1.28
CA ALA A 249 4.35 14.60 -2.48
C ALA A 249 4.92 13.17 -2.43
N VAL A 250 5.43 12.74 -1.27
CA VAL A 250 5.90 11.35 -1.10
C VAL A 250 4.75 10.35 -1.08
N ILE A 251 3.61 10.67 -0.47
CA ILE A 251 2.44 9.78 -0.50
C ILE A 251 1.94 9.64 -1.94
N LEU A 252 1.96 10.71 -2.75
CA LEU A 252 1.60 10.66 -4.17
C LEU A 252 2.50 9.70 -4.96
N THR A 253 3.83 9.81 -4.81
CA THR A 253 4.76 8.88 -5.46
C THR A 253 4.56 7.45 -4.94
N SER A 254 4.22 7.30 -3.66
CA SER A 254 3.95 6.01 -3.06
C SER A 254 2.70 5.33 -3.61
N ALA A 255 1.57 6.05 -3.70
CA ALA A 255 0.32 5.55 -4.25
C ALA A 255 0.48 5.16 -5.73
N THR A 256 1.16 6.01 -6.51
CA THR A 256 1.43 5.75 -7.94
C THR A 256 2.29 4.51 -8.14
N SER A 257 3.36 4.35 -7.35
CA SER A 257 4.22 3.16 -7.37
C SER A 257 3.49 1.90 -6.87
N SER A 258 2.60 2.03 -5.87
CA SER A 258 1.75 0.91 -5.42
C SER A 258 0.81 0.44 -6.54
N GLY A 259 0.10 1.37 -7.19
CA GLY A 259 -0.76 1.06 -8.34
C GLY A 259 0.02 0.38 -9.47
N ASN A 260 1.19 0.91 -9.80
CA ASN A 260 2.10 0.30 -10.78
C ASN A 260 2.47 -1.16 -10.43
N ALA A 261 2.77 -1.45 -9.16
CA ALA A 261 3.06 -2.80 -8.70
C ALA A 261 1.85 -3.75 -8.74
N PHE A 262 0.64 -3.25 -8.48
CA PHE A 262 -0.58 -4.05 -8.61
C PHE A 262 -0.95 -4.34 -10.07
N LEU A 263 -0.71 -3.42 -11.01
CA LEU A 263 -0.87 -3.71 -12.44
C LEU A 263 0.13 -4.76 -12.91
N TYR A 264 1.40 -4.62 -12.49
CA TYR A 264 2.43 -5.63 -12.76
C TYR A 264 1.99 -7.00 -12.22
N THR A 265 1.62 -7.10 -10.95
CA THR A 265 1.24 -8.36 -10.32
C THR A 265 -0.01 -8.97 -10.95
N GLY A 266 -1.05 -8.16 -11.18
CA GLY A 266 -2.31 -8.58 -11.80
C GLY A 266 -2.12 -9.15 -13.21
N SER A 267 -1.34 -8.48 -14.06
CA SER A 267 -1.03 -8.98 -15.41
C SER A 267 -0.31 -10.33 -15.38
N ARG A 268 0.58 -10.57 -14.40
CA ARG A 268 1.29 -11.86 -14.23
C ARG A 268 0.39 -12.97 -13.71
N TYR A 269 -0.56 -12.67 -12.82
CA TYR A 269 -1.56 -13.66 -12.42
C TYR A 269 -2.46 -14.06 -13.58
N LEU A 270 -2.88 -13.10 -14.39
CA LEU A 270 -3.72 -13.37 -15.56
C LEU A 270 -2.96 -14.19 -16.62
N TYR A 271 -1.68 -13.88 -16.84
CA TYR A 271 -0.78 -14.69 -17.66
C TYR A 271 -0.63 -16.12 -17.12
N GLY A 272 -0.42 -16.28 -15.81
CA GLY A 272 -0.31 -17.59 -15.16
C GLY A 272 -1.58 -18.44 -15.26
N LEU A 273 -2.75 -17.81 -15.13
CA LEU A 273 -4.04 -18.47 -15.39
C LEU A 273 -4.17 -18.94 -16.85
N ALA A 274 -3.75 -18.12 -17.81
CA ALA A 274 -3.78 -18.49 -19.22
C ALA A 274 -2.84 -19.67 -19.52
N GLN A 275 -1.69 -19.76 -18.85
CA GLN A 275 -0.77 -20.90 -18.96
C GLN A 275 -1.41 -22.20 -18.46
N ASN A 276 -2.21 -22.10 -17.39
CA ASN A 276 -2.97 -23.22 -16.85
C ASN A 276 -4.25 -23.55 -17.65
N ARG A 277 -4.50 -22.88 -18.78
CA ARG A 277 -5.75 -22.99 -19.58
C ARG A 277 -7.01 -22.59 -18.78
N GLN A 278 -6.83 -21.73 -17.79
CA GLN A 278 -7.84 -21.21 -16.87
C GLN A 278 -8.27 -19.77 -17.22
N ALA A 279 -7.66 -19.19 -18.26
CA ALA A 279 -8.03 -17.93 -18.88
C ALA A 279 -7.83 -18.02 -20.42
N PRO A 280 -8.41 -17.10 -21.21
CA PRO A 280 -8.28 -17.09 -22.67
C PRO A 280 -6.84 -17.12 -23.17
N ARG A 281 -6.57 -17.89 -24.24
CA ARG A 281 -5.21 -18.12 -24.76
C ARG A 281 -4.52 -16.86 -25.30
N PHE A 282 -5.26 -15.85 -25.74
CA PHE A 282 -4.66 -14.63 -26.30
C PHE A 282 -3.83 -13.86 -25.25
N LEU A 283 -4.12 -14.06 -23.96
CA LEU A 283 -3.40 -13.45 -22.84
C LEU A 283 -1.96 -13.98 -22.68
N LEU A 284 -1.61 -15.06 -23.36
CA LEU A 284 -0.24 -15.61 -23.40
C LEU A 284 0.70 -14.84 -24.34
N HIS A 285 0.18 -13.91 -25.14
CA HIS A 285 0.99 -13.17 -26.09
C HIS A 285 1.89 -12.16 -25.36
N CYS A 286 3.20 -12.35 -25.49
CA CYS A 286 4.20 -11.45 -24.95
C CYS A 286 4.87 -10.63 -26.06
N THR A 287 5.25 -9.40 -25.73
CA THR A 287 6.14 -8.59 -26.58
C THR A 287 7.54 -9.21 -26.67
N LYS A 288 8.38 -8.72 -27.58
CA LYS A 288 9.80 -9.15 -27.70
C LYS A 288 10.60 -8.98 -26.39
N LYS A 289 10.15 -8.11 -25.48
CA LYS A 289 10.75 -7.86 -24.16
C LYS A 289 10.15 -8.72 -23.04
N GLY A 290 9.25 -9.66 -23.36
CA GLY A 290 8.64 -10.57 -22.38
C GLY A 290 7.40 -10.02 -21.65
N VAL A 291 6.84 -8.89 -22.10
CA VAL A 291 5.69 -8.25 -21.43
C VAL A 291 4.37 -8.83 -21.95
N PRO A 292 3.47 -9.35 -21.09
CA PRO A 292 2.18 -9.92 -21.52
C PRO A 292 1.17 -8.80 -21.85
N ILE A 293 1.25 -8.24 -23.07
CA ILE A 293 0.62 -6.95 -23.40
C ILE A 293 -0.91 -6.95 -23.35
N TYR A 294 -1.59 -8.07 -23.63
CA TYR A 294 -3.05 -8.13 -23.50
C TYR A 294 -3.53 -8.37 -22.07
N ALA A 295 -2.62 -8.74 -21.16
CA ALA A 295 -2.92 -8.92 -19.76
C ALA A 295 -2.69 -7.65 -18.91
N VAL A 296 -1.91 -6.70 -19.45
CA VAL A 296 -1.72 -5.33 -18.93
C VAL A 296 -2.88 -4.47 -19.41
#